data_AF-A0A370Q4L2-F1
#
_entry.id   AF-A0A370Q4L2-F1
#
_cell.length_a   1.000
_cell.length_b   1.000
_cell.length_c   1.000
_cell.angle_alpha   90.00
_cell.angle_beta   90.00
_cell.angle_gamma   90.00
#
_symmetry.space_group_name_H-M   'P 1'
#
loop_
_entity.id
_entity.type
_entity.pdbx_description
1 polymer ?
#
loop_
_entity_poly.entity_id
_entity_poly.type
_entity_poly.pdbx_seq_one_letter_code
_entity_poly.pdbx_strand_id
1 'polypeptide(L)'
;MNPPEFNTNVITELLSWIEDNLEQPLLLDDVARKAGYSKWHLQRTFKNITGLALGGYIRSRRLCRAAIALRLTRQPILNIAIQYQFDSQQTFTRRFKAHFNITPAAYRRSPYWDASALQPPLDLHMTSLPVPHMMDLPAFSLYGNTYHYACPLEHVSSVHAQIRKRFWIDFLKKLTPTPSLCYALTHYEAGDREHEPVDISYTITTESPAADHLTHIEIPPGRYACFHFDGSVEEYRDFALKIYMYVLPNLKLLRRDGHDIERFRVEQGDFNEAVTQLSCDYLVPVLDQYSPGDKDGC
;
A
#
# COMPACT_ATOMS: atom_id res chain seq x y z
N MET A 1 -33.79 19.17 -10.53
CA MET A 1 -33.29 17.87 -10.01
C MET A 1 -32.10 17.53 -10.89
N ASN A 2 -30.87 17.61 -10.39
CA ASN A 2 -29.69 17.35 -11.22
C ASN A 2 -29.61 15.84 -11.53
N PRO A 3 -29.29 15.44 -12.78
CA PRO A 3 -29.27 14.04 -13.17
C PRO A 3 -28.29 13.23 -12.29
N PRO A 4 -28.59 11.95 -12.01
CA PRO A 4 -27.76 11.11 -11.13
C PRO A 4 -26.28 11.10 -11.51
N GLU A 5 -25.98 11.05 -12.81
CA GLU A 5 -24.60 11.05 -13.35
C GLU A 5 -23.82 12.33 -13.03
N PHE A 6 -24.47 13.50 -13.06
CA PHE A 6 -23.82 14.77 -12.74
C PHE A 6 -23.40 14.84 -11.27
N ASN A 7 -24.25 14.33 -10.37
CA ASN A 7 -23.92 14.29 -8.95
C ASN A 7 -22.79 13.29 -8.66
N THR A 8 -22.72 12.16 -9.38
CA THR A 8 -21.62 11.19 -9.24
C THR A 8 -20.28 11.83 -9.60
N ASN A 9 -20.18 12.54 -10.73
CA ASN A 9 -18.94 13.20 -11.14
C ASN A 9 -18.46 14.24 -10.11
N VAL A 10 -19.39 15.05 -9.59
CA VAL A 10 -19.07 16.02 -8.53
C VAL A 10 -18.54 15.35 -7.26
N ILE A 11 -19.08 14.18 -6.89
CA ILE A 11 -18.57 13.42 -5.74
C ILE A 11 -17.22 12.77 -6.06
N THR A 12 -16.99 12.26 -7.27
CA THR A 12 -15.67 11.74 -7.69
C THR A 12 -14.60 12.83 -7.61
N GLU A 13 -14.88 14.03 -8.11
CA GLU A 13 -13.96 15.18 -8.01
C GLU A 13 -13.71 15.59 -6.56
N LEU A 14 -14.77 15.61 -5.73
CA LEU A 14 -14.65 15.90 -4.30
C LEU A 14 -13.80 14.85 -3.58
N LEU A 15 -13.95 13.57 -3.92
CA LEU A 15 -13.13 12.49 -3.36
C LEU A 15 -11.65 12.69 -3.68
N SER A 16 -11.31 12.93 -4.96
CA SER A 16 -9.94 13.24 -5.36
C SER A 16 -9.38 14.45 -4.62
N TRP A 17 -10.15 15.55 -4.57
CA TRP A 17 -9.72 16.75 -3.86
C TRP A 17 -9.48 16.50 -2.37
N ILE A 18 -10.33 15.69 -1.72
CA ILE A 18 -10.12 15.31 -0.31
C ILE A 18 -8.78 14.59 -0.15
N GLU A 19 -8.45 13.62 -1.01
CA GLU A 19 -7.19 12.88 -0.95
C GLU A 19 -5.96 13.78 -1.00
N ASP A 20 -5.97 14.74 -1.92
CA ASP A 20 -4.86 15.66 -2.14
C ASP A 20 -4.72 16.69 -1.01
N ASN A 21 -5.75 16.85 -0.15
CA ASN A 21 -5.82 17.89 0.87
C ASN A 21 -5.97 17.34 2.30
N LEU A 22 -5.76 16.04 2.53
CA LEU A 22 -5.91 15.44 3.87
C LEU A 22 -4.98 16.07 4.93
N GLU A 23 -3.83 16.59 4.50
CA GLU A 23 -2.79 17.20 5.33
C GLU A 23 -3.00 18.72 5.55
N GLN A 24 -4.07 19.28 4.99
CA GLN A 24 -4.40 20.71 5.09
C GLN A 24 -5.76 20.92 5.77
N PRO A 25 -6.02 22.12 6.34
CA PRO A 25 -7.36 22.49 6.76
C PRO A 25 -8.34 22.44 5.58
N LEU A 26 -9.32 21.54 5.64
CA LEU A 26 -10.30 21.36 4.57
C LEU A 26 -11.42 22.38 4.70
N LEU A 27 -11.34 23.47 3.93
CA LEU A 27 -12.40 24.47 3.82
C LEU A 27 -13.47 23.99 2.81
N LEU A 28 -14.30 23.04 3.24
CA LEU A 28 -15.40 22.48 2.44
C LEU A 28 -16.36 23.55 1.88
N ASP A 29 -16.44 24.71 2.53
CA ASP A 29 -17.23 25.85 2.08
C ASP A 29 -16.73 26.39 0.72
N ASP A 30 -15.44 26.31 0.43
CA ASP A 30 -14.86 26.80 -0.83
C ASP A 30 -15.12 25.83 -2.00
N VAL A 31 -15.02 24.53 -1.75
CA VAL A 31 -15.35 23.49 -2.75
C VAL A 31 -16.84 23.50 -3.08
N ALA A 32 -17.69 23.59 -2.06
CA ALA A 32 -19.14 23.69 -2.26
C ALA A 32 -19.49 24.92 -3.10
N ARG A 33 -18.91 26.08 -2.79
CA ARG A 33 -19.12 27.33 -3.53
C ARG A 33 -18.67 27.23 -4.99
N LYS A 34 -17.49 26.65 -5.25
CA LYS A 34 -16.95 26.45 -6.61
C LYS A 34 -17.85 25.53 -7.45
N ALA A 35 -18.44 24.50 -6.84
CA ALA A 35 -19.35 23.56 -7.49
C ALA A 35 -20.81 24.06 -7.60
N GLY A 36 -21.11 25.29 -7.14
CA GLY A 36 -22.47 25.86 -7.18
C GLY A 36 -23.44 25.26 -6.16
N TYR A 37 -22.93 24.60 -5.11
CA TYR A 37 -23.73 23.95 -4.07
C TYR A 37 -23.55 24.61 -2.70
N SER A 38 -24.58 24.52 -1.86
CA SER A 38 -24.41 24.78 -0.43
C SER A 38 -23.68 23.61 0.23
N LYS A 39 -22.94 23.87 1.31
CA LYS A 39 -22.30 22.84 2.13
C LYS A 39 -23.25 21.74 2.58
N TRP A 40 -24.46 22.12 2.99
CA TRP A 40 -25.49 21.16 3.38
C TRP A 40 -25.91 20.25 2.23
N HIS A 41 -26.10 20.82 1.03
CA HIS A 41 -26.43 20.03 -0.15
C HIS A 41 -25.29 19.06 -0.47
N LEU A 42 -24.04 19.53 -0.49
CA LEU A 42 -22.86 18.69 -0.77
C LEU A 42 -22.74 17.53 0.22
N GLN A 43 -22.90 17.79 1.52
CA GLN A 43 -22.87 16.74 2.56
C GLN A 43 -23.98 15.70 2.38
N ARG A 44 -25.19 16.14 2.04
CA ARG A 44 -26.33 15.25 1.80
C ARG A 44 -26.12 14.40 0.55
N THR A 45 -25.68 15.02 -0.54
CA THR A 45 -25.40 14.33 -1.81
C THR A 45 -24.27 13.32 -1.63
N PHE A 46 -23.18 13.69 -0.94
CA PHE A 46 -22.10 12.77 -0.58
C PHE A 46 -22.62 11.56 0.20
N LYS A 47 -23.43 11.78 1.24
CA LYS A 47 -23.99 10.68 2.03
C LYS A 47 -24.95 9.80 1.22
N ASN A 48 -25.76 10.39 0.35
CA ASN A 48 -26.69 9.63 -0.49
C ASN A 48 -25.96 8.74 -1.49
N ILE A 49 -24.83 9.19 -2.05
CA ILE A 49 -24.04 8.44 -3.04
C ILE A 49 -23.13 7.42 -2.37
N THR A 50 -22.42 7.81 -1.31
CA THR A 50 -21.36 6.98 -0.69
C THR A 50 -21.84 6.16 0.51
N GLY A 51 -23.01 6.49 1.07
CA GLY A 51 -23.48 5.95 2.36
C GLY A 51 -22.77 6.52 3.59
N LEU A 52 -21.71 7.31 3.44
CA LEU A 52 -20.88 7.82 4.54
C LEU A 52 -21.15 9.29 4.83
N ALA A 53 -21.03 9.68 6.11
CA ALA A 53 -20.99 11.10 6.45
C ALA A 53 -19.63 11.69 6.03
N LEU A 54 -19.63 12.78 5.25
CA LEU A 54 -18.43 13.41 4.70
C LEU A 54 -17.33 13.68 5.75
N GLY A 55 -17.68 14.32 6.87
CA GLY A 55 -16.72 14.58 7.95
C GLY A 55 -16.25 13.31 8.67
N GLY A 56 -17.05 12.23 8.64
CA GLY A 56 -16.64 10.91 9.10
C GLY A 56 -15.61 10.29 8.17
N TYR A 57 -15.88 10.30 6.86
CA TYR A 57 -14.99 9.81 5.82
C TYR A 57 -13.62 10.50 5.88
N ILE A 58 -13.57 11.84 5.84
CA ILE A 58 -12.33 12.63 5.94
C ILE A 58 -11.51 12.23 7.17
N ARG A 59 -12.16 12.07 8.33
CA ARG A 59 -11.48 11.68 9.57
C ARG A 59 -10.91 10.27 9.47
N SER A 60 -11.67 9.30 8.96
CA SER A 60 -11.17 7.94 8.75
C SER A 60 -9.97 7.93 7.81
N ARG A 61 -10.02 8.72 6.73
CA ARG A 61 -8.90 8.83 5.78
C ARG A 61 -7.63 9.42 6.39
N ARG A 62 -7.75 10.49 7.17
CA ARG A 62 -6.64 11.05 7.97
C ARG A 62 -6.05 10.02 8.94
N LEU A 63 -6.91 9.26 9.63
CA LEU A 63 -6.47 8.18 10.51
C LEU A 63 -5.74 7.07 9.77
N CYS A 64 -6.17 6.71 8.55
CA CYS A 64 -5.52 5.71 7.72
C CYS A 64 -4.15 6.16 7.22
N ARG A 65 -4.04 7.39 6.73
CA ARG A 65 -2.75 7.96 6.33
C ARG A 65 -1.79 8.05 7.52
N ALA A 66 -2.29 8.42 8.70
CA ALA A 66 -1.52 8.38 9.93
C ALA A 66 -1.09 6.95 10.31
N ALA A 67 -1.93 5.94 10.13
CA ALA A 67 -1.59 4.53 10.37
C ALA A 67 -0.45 4.06 9.46
N ILE A 68 -0.49 4.42 8.17
CA ILE A 68 0.57 4.12 7.21
C ILE A 68 1.88 4.83 7.64
N ALA A 69 1.82 6.12 7.97
CA ALA A 69 2.99 6.87 8.46
C ALA A 69 3.57 6.27 9.76
N LEU A 70 2.72 5.78 10.67
CA LEU A 70 3.17 5.11 11.89
C LEU A 70 3.96 3.83 11.61
N ARG A 71 3.64 3.11 10.53
CA ARG A 71 4.30 1.87 10.11
C ARG A 71 5.58 2.11 9.32
N LEU A 72 5.54 3.07 8.39
CA LEU A 72 6.59 3.28 7.40
C LEU A 72 7.59 4.37 7.78
N THR A 73 7.39 5.10 8.88
CA THR A 73 8.28 6.20 9.28
C THR A 73 8.55 6.22 10.79
N ARG A 74 9.69 6.80 11.18
CA ARG A 74 10.04 7.06 12.58
C ARG A 74 9.51 8.39 13.12
N GLN A 75 8.71 9.11 12.33
CA GLN A 75 8.17 10.42 12.68
C GLN A 75 7.48 10.40 14.06
N PRO A 76 7.69 11.40 14.93
CA PRO A 76 7.03 11.46 16.24
C PRO A 76 5.50 11.42 16.10
N ILE A 77 4.81 10.73 17.03
CA ILE A 77 3.34 10.60 17.01
C ILE A 77 2.67 11.98 17.02
N LEU A 78 3.24 12.96 17.73
CA LEU A 78 2.77 14.34 17.74
C LEU A 78 2.80 14.97 16.34
N ASN A 79 3.91 14.79 15.62
CA ASN A 79 4.08 15.38 14.29
C ASN A 79 3.10 14.73 13.30
N ILE A 80 2.91 13.41 13.37
CA ILE A 80 1.90 12.70 12.56
C ILE A 80 0.50 13.24 12.88
N ALA A 81 0.17 13.45 14.17
CA ALA A 81 -1.12 14.00 14.56
C ALA A 81 -1.35 15.41 13.97
N ILE A 82 -0.35 16.28 14.04
CA ILE A 82 -0.42 17.65 13.49
C ILE A 82 -0.52 17.62 11.97
N GLN A 83 0.32 16.82 11.29
CA GLN A 83 0.32 16.68 9.83
C GLN A 83 -1.06 16.28 9.31
N TYR A 84 -1.72 15.33 9.98
CA TYR A 84 -3.09 14.90 9.65
C TYR A 84 -4.17 15.70 10.38
N GLN A 85 -3.86 16.95 10.76
CA GLN A 85 -4.83 17.97 11.16
C GLN A 85 -5.67 17.59 12.39
N PHE A 86 -5.03 16.98 13.40
CA PHE A 86 -5.59 16.80 14.73
C PHE A 86 -5.08 17.89 15.68
N ASP A 87 -5.98 18.47 16.48
CA ASP A 87 -5.66 19.59 17.38
C ASP A 87 -4.61 19.25 18.45
N SER A 88 -4.50 17.98 18.82
CA SER A 88 -3.54 17.50 19.81
C SER A 88 -3.28 16.00 19.69
N GLN A 89 -2.13 15.55 20.22
CA GLN A 89 -1.79 14.14 20.31
C GLN A 89 -2.81 13.33 21.13
N GLN A 90 -3.41 13.93 22.18
CA GLN A 90 -4.44 13.29 22.99
C GLN A 90 -5.71 13.02 22.17
N THR A 91 -6.15 14.01 21.39
CA THR A 91 -7.29 13.87 20.49
C THR A 91 -7.03 12.82 19.43
N PHE A 92 -5.84 12.87 18.80
CA PHE A 92 -5.40 11.86 17.84
C PHE A 92 -5.42 10.46 18.45
N THR A 93 -4.78 10.26 19.60
CA THR A 93 -4.69 8.96 20.27
C THR A 93 -6.06 8.38 20.59
N ARG A 94 -6.99 9.20 21.11
CA ARG A 94 -8.36 8.77 21.40
C ARG A 94 -9.11 8.36 20.13
N ARG A 95 -9.00 9.14 19.06
CA ARG A 95 -9.67 8.85 17.77
C ARG A 95 -9.06 7.64 17.08
N PHE A 96 -7.75 7.51 17.10
CA PHE A 96 -7.01 6.39 16.55
C PHE A 96 -7.38 5.09 17.29
N LYS A 97 -7.36 5.10 18.64
CA LYS A 97 -7.76 3.93 19.43
C LYS A 97 -9.22 3.54 19.20
N ALA A 98 -10.12 4.51 19.03
CA ALA A 98 -11.52 4.21 18.72
C ALA A 98 -11.71 3.62 17.31
N HIS A 99 -10.80 3.89 16.38
CA HIS A 99 -10.89 3.42 14.99
C HIS A 99 -10.17 2.07 14.78
N PHE A 100 -8.96 1.94 15.31
CA PHE A 100 -8.09 0.77 15.14
C PHE A 100 -8.10 -0.18 16.34
N ASN A 101 -8.85 0.12 17.40
CA ASN A 101 -8.89 -0.64 18.67
C ASN A 101 -7.54 -0.77 19.42
N ILE A 102 -6.51 -0.03 19.00
CA ILE A 102 -5.17 -0.04 19.60
C ILE A 102 -4.59 1.39 19.60
N THR A 103 -3.65 1.68 20.49
CA THR A 103 -3.00 3.01 20.53
C THR A 103 -2.03 3.18 19.36
N PRO A 104 -1.76 4.43 18.91
CA PRO A 104 -0.77 4.69 17.85
C PRO A 104 0.61 4.09 18.13
N ALA A 105 1.07 4.18 19.38
CA ALA A 105 2.37 3.65 19.79
C ALA A 105 2.44 2.12 19.72
N ALA A 106 1.35 1.43 20.11
CA ALA A 106 1.28 -0.01 20.02
C ALA A 106 1.07 -0.49 18.57
N TYR A 107 0.31 0.26 17.75
CA TYR A 107 0.19 -0.01 16.30
C TYR A 107 1.54 0.04 15.58
N ARG A 108 2.37 1.05 15.89
CA ARG A 108 3.74 1.16 15.37
C ARG A 108 4.60 -0.04 15.74
N ARG A 109 4.55 -0.49 17.00
CA ARG A 109 5.37 -1.61 17.50
C ARG A 109 4.83 -3.00 17.16
N SER A 110 3.66 -3.09 16.54
CA SER A 110 3.05 -4.38 16.20
C SER A 110 3.98 -5.18 15.26
N PRO A 111 4.18 -6.48 15.47
CA PRO A 111 4.97 -7.31 14.56
C PRO A 111 4.24 -7.63 13.25
N TYR A 112 2.94 -7.35 13.17
CA TYR A 112 2.12 -7.49 11.97
C TYR A 112 1.37 -6.18 11.66
N TRP A 113 1.02 -6.00 10.40
CA TRP A 113 0.17 -4.93 9.95
C TRP A 113 -1.27 -5.42 9.79
N ASP A 114 -2.13 -4.96 10.71
CA ASP A 114 -3.57 -5.13 10.59
C ASP A 114 -4.15 -4.02 9.71
N ALA A 115 -4.56 -4.42 8.51
CA ALA A 115 -5.18 -3.56 7.51
C ALA A 115 -6.71 -3.52 7.66
N SER A 116 -7.33 -4.36 8.49
CA SER A 116 -8.80 -4.55 8.57
C SER A 116 -9.59 -3.28 8.91
N ALA A 117 -8.98 -2.37 9.66
CA ALA A 117 -9.57 -1.10 10.06
C ALA A 117 -9.20 0.07 9.13
N LEU A 118 -8.47 -0.18 8.02
CA LEU A 118 -8.19 0.85 7.03
C LEU A 118 -9.47 1.16 6.24
N GLN A 119 -9.77 2.46 6.16
CA GLN A 119 -10.67 3.07 5.19
C GLN A 119 -9.87 3.45 3.94
N PRO A 120 -9.95 2.69 2.83
CA PRO A 120 -9.39 3.13 1.56
C PRO A 120 -10.07 4.40 1.03
N PRO A 121 -9.45 5.08 0.05
CA PRO A 121 -10.15 5.98 -0.84
C PRO A 121 -11.43 5.35 -1.37
N LEU A 122 -12.50 6.13 -1.43
CA LEU A 122 -13.65 5.69 -2.19
C LEU A 122 -13.33 5.88 -3.66
N ASP A 123 -13.53 4.81 -4.42
CA ASP A 123 -13.49 4.82 -5.87
C ASP A 123 -14.87 4.40 -6.38
N LEU A 124 -15.62 5.37 -6.90
CA LEU A 124 -16.97 5.15 -7.42
C LEU A 124 -16.97 4.41 -8.78
N HIS A 125 -15.79 4.27 -9.39
CA HIS A 125 -15.58 3.58 -10.65
C HIS A 125 -14.88 2.22 -10.45
N MET A 126 -14.72 1.76 -9.20
CA MET A 126 -14.11 0.48 -8.89
C MET A 126 -14.91 -0.67 -9.53
N THR A 127 -14.32 -1.32 -10.54
CA THR A 127 -14.95 -2.42 -11.28
C THR A 127 -14.66 -3.79 -10.69
N SER A 128 -13.40 -4.03 -10.31
CA SER A 128 -12.95 -5.31 -9.73
C SER A 128 -11.76 -5.13 -8.79
N LEU A 129 -11.67 -6.04 -7.82
CA LEU A 129 -10.52 -6.18 -6.94
C LEU A 129 -9.74 -7.45 -7.27
N PRO A 130 -8.40 -7.44 -7.13
CA PRO A 130 -7.59 -8.65 -7.21
C PRO A 130 -8.08 -9.71 -6.22
N VAL A 131 -8.23 -10.95 -6.69
CA VAL A 131 -8.66 -12.08 -5.85
C VAL A 131 -7.42 -12.89 -5.46
N PRO A 132 -7.14 -13.09 -4.16
CA PRO A 132 -6.00 -13.88 -3.74
C PRO A 132 -6.27 -15.37 -3.85
N HIS A 133 -5.26 -16.11 -4.27
CA HIS A 133 -5.11 -17.53 -3.98
C HIS A 133 -4.25 -17.68 -2.72
N MET A 134 -4.82 -18.25 -1.66
CA MET A 134 -4.08 -18.50 -0.43
C MET A 134 -3.19 -19.72 -0.61
N MET A 135 -1.91 -19.61 -0.26
CA MET A 135 -0.94 -20.70 -0.40
C MET A 135 0.09 -20.71 0.71
N ASP A 136 0.61 -21.90 1.02
CA ASP A 136 1.73 -22.10 1.93
C ASP A 136 2.99 -22.40 1.12
N LEU A 137 4.06 -21.66 1.41
CA LEU A 137 5.37 -21.89 0.82
C LEU A 137 6.31 -22.53 1.85
N PRO A 138 7.11 -23.53 1.46
CA PRO A 138 8.23 -24.00 2.29
C PRO A 138 9.32 -22.92 2.35
N ALA A 139 10.34 -23.16 3.18
CA ALA A 139 11.55 -22.34 3.11
C ALA A 139 12.23 -22.57 1.75
N PHE A 140 12.73 -21.51 1.12
CA PHE A 140 13.49 -21.64 -0.12
C PHE A 140 14.59 -20.58 -0.23
N SER A 141 15.60 -20.88 -1.04
CA SER A 141 16.76 -20.03 -1.23
C SER A 141 16.69 -19.30 -2.56
N LEU A 142 17.06 -18.02 -2.52
CA LEU A 142 17.21 -17.16 -3.67
C LEU A 142 18.62 -16.55 -3.68
N TYR A 143 19.08 -16.14 -4.85
CA TYR A 143 20.40 -15.54 -5.04
C TYR A 143 20.28 -14.29 -5.87
N GLY A 144 20.76 -13.15 -5.37
CA GLY A 144 20.54 -11.88 -6.05
C GLY A 144 21.30 -10.68 -5.50
N ASN A 145 20.93 -9.51 -6.00
CA ASN A 145 21.49 -8.22 -5.59
C ASN A 145 20.42 -7.38 -4.91
N THR A 146 20.77 -6.80 -3.76
CA THR A 146 19.90 -5.87 -3.02
C THR A 146 20.29 -4.43 -3.31
N TYR A 147 19.29 -3.64 -3.68
CA TYR A 147 19.40 -2.21 -3.89
C TYR A 147 18.67 -1.51 -2.74
N HIS A 148 19.37 -0.60 -2.06
CA HIS A 148 18.83 0.19 -0.96
C HIS A 148 18.65 1.64 -1.41
N TYR A 149 17.49 2.20 -1.14
CA TYR A 149 17.18 3.59 -1.42
C TYR A 149 16.11 4.08 -0.44
N ALA A 150 15.98 5.40 -0.39
CA ALA A 150 15.05 6.08 0.48
C ALA A 150 14.08 6.91 -0.36
N CYS A 151 12.87 7.11 0.13
CA CYS A 151 11.96 8.06 -0.52
C CYS A 151 10.98 8.72 0.48
N PRO A 152 10.35 9.84 0.08
CA PRO A 152 9.18 10.37 0.76
C PRO A 152 8.04 9.36 0.78
N LEU A 153 7.20 9.43 1.81
CA LEU A 153 6.08 8.49 2.00
C LEU A 153 5.10 8.50 0.82
N GLU A 154 4.85 9.67 0.25
CA GLU A 154 3.99 9.90 -0.90
C GLU A 154 4.53 9.31 -2.21
N HIS A 155 5.84 9.04 -2.30
CA HIS A 155 6.48 8.52 -3.50
C HIS A 155 6.67 6.99 -3.50
N VAL A 156 6.38 6.31 -2.39
CA VAL A 156 6.54 4.86 -2.21
C VAL A 156 5.87 4.06 -3.33
N SER A 157 4.72 4.51 -3.85
CA SER A 157 4.01 3.83 -4.93
C SER A 157 4.65 4.02 -6.31
N SER A 158 5.36 5.13 -6.54
CA SER A 158 5.95 5.47 -7.84
C SER A 158 7.41 5.03 -8.02
N VAL A 159 8.15 4.87 -6.93
CA VAL A 159 9.60 4.65 -6.98
C VAL A 159 9.97 3.33 -7.66
N HIS A 160 9.17 2.27 -7.46
CA HIS A 160 9.41 0.93 -8.00
C HIS A 160 9.36 0.87 -9.53
N ALA A 161 8.54 1.70 -10.18
CA ALA A 161 8.43 1.70 -11.63
C ALA A 161 9.75 2.12 -12.30
N GLN A 162 10.42 3.12 -11.74
CA GLN A 162 11.71 3.61 -12.26
C GLN A 162 12.83 2.60 -12.02
N ILE A 163 12.80 1.97 -10.85
CA ILE A 163 13.76 0.95 -10.42
C ILE A 163 13.67 -0.28 -11.30
N ARG A 164 12.44 -0.74 -11.60
CA ARG A 164 12.25 -1.90 -12.49
C ARG A 164 12.91 -1.69 -13.83
N LYS A 165 12.69 -0.52 -14.45
CA LYS A 165 13.29 -0.18 -15.73
C LYS A 165 14.82 -0.22 -15.72
N ARG A 166 15.46 0.17 -14.61
CA ARG A 166 16.91 0.27 -14.55
C ARG A 166 17.61 -1.01 -14.10
N PHE A 167 17.19 -1.58 -12.98
CA PHE A 167 17.96 -2.62 -12.30
C PHE A 167 17.74 -4.01 -12.91
N TRP A 168 16.56 -4.30 -13.47
CA TRP A 168 16.31 -5.60 -14.10
C TRP A 168 17.16 -5.83 -15.35
N ILE A 169 17.30 -4.81 -16.19
CA ILE A 169 18.17 -4.86 -17.38
C ILE A 169 19.60 -5.17 -16.96
N ASP A 170 20.13 -4.43 -16.00
CA ASP A 170 21.51 -4.56 -15.55
C ASP A 170 21.75 -5.91 -14.83
N PHE A 171 20.75 -6.45 -14.15
CA PHE A 171 20.81 -7.76 -13.49
C PHE A 171 20.81 -8.90 -14.50
N LEU A 172 19.82 -8.95 -15.40
CA LEU A 172 19.66 -10.05 -16.36
C LEU A 172 20.81 -10.13 -17.36
N LYS A 173 21.38 -9.00 -17.78
CA LYS A 173 22.56 -8.97 -18.67
C LYS A 173 23.79 -9.66 -18.08
N LYS A 174 23.88 -9.73 -16.74
CA LYS A 174 25.02 -10.35 -16.04
C LYS A 174 24.81 -11.83 -15.76
N LEU A 175 23.62 -12.37 -16.04
CA LEU A 175 23.28 -13.78 -15.81
C LEU A 175 23.35 -14.54 -17.13
N THR A 176 24.23 -15.53 -17.20
CA THR A 176 24.34 -16.43 -18.36
C THR A 176 24.42 -17.88 -17.87
N PRO A 177 23.45 -18.75 -18.21
CA PRO A 177 22.27 -18.49 -19.05
C PRO A 177 21.22 -17.60 -18.34
N THR A 178 20.31 -17.02 -19.12
CA THR A 178 19.18 -16.26 -18.57
C THR A 178 18.25 -17.22 -17.80
N PRO A 179 17.88 -16.91 -16.56
CA PRO A 179 16.97 -17.75 -15.77
C PRO A 179 15.55 -17.73 -16.35
N SER A 180 14.79 -18.81 -16.16
CA SER A 180 13.36 -18.87 -16.54
C SER A 180 12.45 -18.17 -15.54
N LEU A 181 12.90 -18.05 -14.29
CA LEU A 181 12.19 -17.43 -13.18
C LEU A 181 13.11 -16.43 -12.48
N CYS A 182 12.57 -15.25 -12.23
CA CYS A 182 13.20 -14.26 -11.38
C CYS A 182 12.20 -13.75 -10.35
N TYR A 183 12.75 -13.24 -9.25
CA TYR A 183 11.96 -12.68 -8.18
C TYR A 183 12.42 -11.27 -7.88
N ALA A 184 11.48 -10.39 -7.54
CA ALA A 184 11.76 -9.17 -6.82
C ALA A 184 11.22 -9.27 -5.40
N LEU A 185 12.09 -9.04 -4.43
CA LEU A 185 11.74 -8.98 -3.02
C LEU A 185 11.70 -7.51 -2.62
N THR A 186 10.59 -7.08 -2.05
CA THR A 186 10.47 -5.72 -1.53
C THR A 186 10.26 -5.76 -0.03
N HIS A 187 11.07 -5.00 0.70
CA HIS A 187 10.90 -4.75 2.12
C HIS A 187 10.92 -3.25 2.40
N TYR A 188 10.07 -2.82 3.33
CA TYR A 188 9.94 -1.43 3.73
C TYR A 188 10.29 -1.30 5.21
N GLU A 189 11.16 -0.36 5.52
CA GLU A 189 11.54 -0.03 6.88
C GLU A 189 11.35 1.46 7.14
N ALA A 190 11.09 1.78 8.41
CA ALA A 190 11.07 3.15 8.86
C ALA A 190 12.51 3.65 8.99
N GLY A 191 12.90 4.59 8.13
CA GLY A 191 14.23 5.20 8.12
C GLY A 191 14.38 6.37 9.08
N ASP A 192 15.64 6.82 9.25
CA ASP A 192 16.01 7.94 10.12
C ASP A 192 16.10 9.29 9.39
N ARG A 193 15.98 9.31 8.05
CA ARG A 193 16.10 10.53 7.25
C ARG A 193 14.82 11.36 7.38
N GLU A 194 14.97 12.67 7.52
CA GLU A 194 13.85 13.60 7.74
C GLU A 194 12.93 13.72 6.51
N HIS A 195 13.51 13.88 5.31
CA HIS A 195 12.77 14.11 4.06
C HIS A 195 12.45 12.82 3.30
N GLU A 196 13.16 11.74 3.58
CA GLU A 196 13.01 10.43 2.92
C GLU A 196 12.89 9.33 3.97
N PRO A 197 11.80 9.33 4.76
CA PRO A 197 11.71 8.54 5.98
C PRO A 197 11.39 7.06 5.73
N VAL A 198 11.21 6.64 4.48
CA VAL A 198 10.93 5.25 4.11
C VAL A 198 12.18 4.66 3.48
N ASP A 199 12.81 3.72 4.17
CA ASP A 199 13.89 2.89 3.63
C ASP A 199 13.29 1.71 2.89
N ILE A 200 13.80 1.45 1.68
CA ILE A 200 13.31 0.39 0.82
C ILE A 200 14.47 -0.49 0.38
N SER A 201 14.33 -1.79 0.66
CA SER A 201 15.22 -2.83 0.17
C SER A 201 14.51 -3.55 -0.98
N TYR A 202 15.05 -3.37 -2.18
CA TYR A 202 14.57 -4.04 -3.39
C TYR A 202 15.62 -5.03 -3.87
N THR A 203 15.32 -6.31 -3.84
CA THR A 203 16.26 -7.36 -4.23
C THR A 203 15.77 -8.10 -5.45
N ILE A 204 16.59 -8.14 -6.50
CA ILE A 204 16.32 -8.94 -7.71
C ILE A 204 17.10 -10.25 -7.58
N THR A 205 16.42 -11.38 -7.72
CA THR A 205 17.00 -12.70 -7.45
C THR A 205 16.61 -13.76 -8.48
N THR A 206 17.32 -14.89 -8.44
CA THR A 206 17.01 -16.14 -9.15
C THR A 206 17.09 -17.33 -8.18
N GLU A 207 16.65 -18.51 -8.60
CA GLU A 207 16.73 -19.75 -7.81
C GLU A 207 18.13 -20.39 -7.82
N SER A 208 19.01 -19.93 -8.71
CA SER A 208 20.35 -20.48 -8.89
C SER A 208 21.43 -19.46 -8.48
N PRO A 209 22.53 -19.90 -7.85
CA PRO A 209 23.71 -19.07 -7.61
C PRO A 209 24.50 -18.81 -8.91
N ALA A 210 23.82 -18.53 -10.03
CA ALA A 210 24.33 -18.51 -11.39
C ALA A 210 25.53 -17.58 -11.64
N ALA A 211 25.90 -16.75 -10.65
CA ALA A 211 27.15 -16.01 -10.63
C ALA A 211 27.68 -15.85 -9.20
N ASP A 212 29.01 -15.86 -9.04
CA ASP A 212 29.71 -15.81 -7.74
C ASP A 212 29.48 -14.52 -6.94
N HIS A 213 28.96 -13.46 -7.56
CA HIS A 213 28.71 -12.16 -6.92
C HIS A 213 27.31 -12.03 -6.31
N LEU A 214 26.46 -13.05 -6.45
CA LEU A 214 25.10 -13.01 -5.94
C LEU A 214 25.08 -13.33 -4.44
N THR A 215 24.31 -12.55 -3.69
CA THR A 215 24.09 -12.79 -2.26
C THR A 215 23.01 -13.83 -2.06
N HIS A 216 23.25 -14.81 -1.18
CA HIS A 216 22.25 -15.80 -0.78
C HIS A 216 21.23 -15.16 0.17
N ILE A 217 19.95 -15.45 -0.10
CA ILE A 217 18.80 -14.92 0.62
C ILE A 217 17.87 -16.07 0.91
N GLU A 218 17.53 -16.25 2.19
CA GLU A 218 16.58 -17.26 2.63
C GLU A 218 15.19 -16.66 2.76
N ILE A 219 14.20 -17.25 2.07
CA ILE A 219 12.79 -16.92 2.25
C ILE A 219 12.20 -17.89 3.27
N PRO A 220 11.69 -17.40 4.41
CA PRO A 220 11.14 -18.27 5.44
C PRO A 220 9.82 -18.92 4.95
N PRO A 221 9.51 -20.12 5.47
CA PRO A 221 8.24 -20.77 5.18
C PRO A 221 7.08 -19.93 5.72
N GLY A 222 5.89 -20.18 5.20
CA GLY A 222 4.66 -19.68 5.76
C GLY A 222 3.63 -19.35 4.70
N ARG A 223 2.55 -18.71 5.18
CA ARG A 223 1.38 -18.42 4.36
C ARG A 223 1.52 -17.11 3.59
N TYR A 224 1.02 -17.13 2.36
CA TYR A 224 0.99 -16.00 1.44
C TYR A 224 -0.39 -15.85 0.80
N ALA A 225 -0.81 -14.61 0.60
CA ALA A 225 -1.88 -14.26 -0.32
C ALA A 225 -1.24 -13.98 -1.68
N CYS A 226 -1.48 -14.85 -2.66
CA CYS A 226 -0.90 -14.76 -4.00
C CYS A 226 -1.90 -14.15 -4.98
N PHE A 227 -1.47 -13.13 -5.71
CA PHE A 227 -2.28 -12.42 -6.68
C PHE A 227 -1.61 -12.48 -8.04
N HIS A 228 -2.34 -12.94 -9.06
CA HIS A 228 -1.85 -12.90 -10.42
C HIS A 228 -2.11 -11.52 -11.03
N PHE A 229 -1.12 -10.96 -11.72
CA PHE A 229 -1.22 -9.74 -12.50
C PHE A 229 -0.78 -10.00 -13.94
N ASP A 230 -1.55 -9.46 -14.88
CA ASP A 230 -1.20 -9.39 -16.30
C ASP A 230 -1.76 -8.07 -16.85
N GLY A 231 -0.89 -7.18 -17.33
CA GLY A 231 -1.28 -5.85 -17.80
C GLY A 231 -0.13 -4.86 -17.87
N SER A 232 -0.44 -3.58 -17.99
CA SER A 232 0.58 -2.53 -18.13
C SER A 232 1.30 -2.18 -16.82
N VAL A 233 2.48 -1.56 -16.92
CA VAL A 233 3.25 -1.10 -15.75
C VAL A 233 2.47 -0.06 -14.92
N GLU A 234 1.64 0.76 -15.57
CA GLU A 234 0.77 1.72 -14.87
C GLU A 234 -0.34 1.00 -14.09
N GLU A 235 -1.01 0.04 -14.73
CA GLU A 235 -2.03 -0.79 -14.06
C GLU A 235 -1.44 -1.61 -12.90
N TYR A 236 -0.17 -2.01 -13.00
CA TYR A 236 0.53 -2.74 -11.94
C TYR A 236 0.68 -1.90 -10.66
N ARG A 237 1.01 -0.60 -10.80
CA ARG A 237 1.08 0.32 -9.65
C ARG A 237 -0.26 0.35 -8.92
N ASP A 238 -1.34 0.48 -9.68
CA ASP A 238 -2.69 0.57 -9.14
C ASP A 238 -3.14 -0.78 -8.56
N PHE A 239 -2.71 -1.90 -9.14
CA PHE A 239 -2.92 -3.25 -8.64
C PHE A 239 -2.31 -3.46 -7.24
N ALA A 240 -1.04 -3.11 -7.05
CA ALA A 240 -0.39 -3.26 -5.75
C ALA A 240 -1.07 -2.40 -4.67
N LEU A 241 -1.46 -1.17 -5.00
CA LEU A 241 -2.24 -0.31 -4.11
C LEU A 241 -3.61 -0.92 -3.79
N LYS A 242 -4.29 -1.53 -4.76
CA LYS A 242 -5.59 -2.19 -4.56
C LYS A 242 -5.49 -3.34 -3.57
N ILE A 243 -4.42 -4.15 -3.63
CA ILE A 243 -4.19 -5.23 -2.68
C ILE A 243 -4.17 -4.69 -1.25
N TYR A 244 -3.31 -3.71 -0.99
CA TYR A 244 -3.09 -3.19 0.36
C TYR A 244 -4.25 -2.36 0.91
N MET A 245 -4.85 -1.52 0.06
CA MET A 245 -5.87 -0.56 0.50
C MET A 245 -7.27 -1.14 0.49
N TYR A 246 -7.56 -2.14 -0.35
CA TYR A 246 -8.92 -2.66 -0.50
C TYR A 246 -8.99 -4.16 -0.20
N VAL A 247 -8.09 -4.99 -0.72
CA VAL A 247 -8.22 -6.43 -0.58
C VAL A 247 -7.88 -6.91 0.84
N LEU A 248 -6.70 -6.58 1.37
CA LEU A 248 -6.31 -7.01 2.71
C LEU A 248 -7.31 -6.53 3.78
N PRO A 249 -7.80 -5.25 3.76
CA PRO A 249 -8.82 -4.81 4.69
C PRO A 249 -10.14 -5.59 4.57
N ASN A 250 -10.65 -5.76 3.35
CA ASN A 250 -11.93 -6.43 3.11
C ASN A 250 -11.89 -7.91 3.54
N LEU A 251 -10.76 -8.58 3.33
CA LEU A 251 -10.56 -9.97 3.73
C LEU A 251 -10.05 -10.11 5.17
N LYS A 252 -9.81 -8.99 5.87
CA LYS A 252 -9.24 -8.94 7.22
C LYS A 252 -7.93 -9.73 7.35
N LEU A 253 -7.12 -9.70 6.30
CA LEU A 253 -5.83 -10.37 6.28
C LEU A 253 -4.81 -9.54 7.06
N LEU A 254 -4.06 -10.22 7.93
CA LEU A 254 -2.97 -9.61 8.70
C LEU A 254 -1.67 -9.86 7.96
N ARG A 255 -1.00 -8.79 7.49
CA ARG A 255 0.32 -8.90 6.86
C ARG A 255 1.36 -9.12 7.95
N ARG A 256 2.11 -10.22 7.89
CA ARG A 256 3.23 -10.46 8.80
C ARG A 256 4.49 -9.75 8.31
N ASP A 257 5.50 -9.70 9.17
CA ASP A 257 6.81 -9.21 8.75
C ASP A 257 7.44 -10.13 7.68
N GLY A 258 8.21 -9.52 6.78
CA GLY A 258 8.82 -10.19 5.63
C GLY A 258 8.71 -9.42 4.31
N HIS A 259 9.21 -10.06 3.24
CA HIS A 259 9.23 -9.52 1.89
C HIS A 259 7.88 -9.72 1.19
N ASP A 260 7.44 -8.69 0.48
CA ASP A 260 6.52 -8.90 -0.64
C ASP A 260 7.35 -9.51 -1.77
N ILE A 261 6.82 -10.55 -2.41
CA ILE A 261 7.54 -11.31 -3.45
C ILE A 261 6.80 -11.13 -4.77
N GLU A 262 7.45 -10.49 -5.72
CA GLU A 262 7.02 -10.48 -7.11
C GLU A 262 7.74 -11.63 -7.83
N ARG A 263 6.99 -12.58 -8.39
CA ARG A 263 7.54 -13.70 -9.16
C ARG A 263 7.27 -13.50 -10.65
N PHE A 264 8.34 -13.36 -11.41
CA PHE A 264 8.30 -13.13 -12.86
C PHE A 264 8.76 -14.38 -13.60
N ARG A 265 8.01 -14.75 -14.62
CA ARG A 265 8.54 -15.62 -15.69
C ARG A 265 9.31 -14.74 -16.65
N VAL A 266 10.53 -15.15 -16.99
CA VAL A 266 11.39 -14.40 -17.90
C VAL A 266 11.35 -15.07 -19.26
N GLU A 267 10.71 -14.41 -20.22
CA GLU A 267 10.77 -14.73 -21.64
C GLU A 267 11.81 -13.83 -22.34
N GLN A 268 12.29 -14.24 -23.53
CA GLN A 268 13.27 -13.44 -24.27
C GLN A 268 12.65 -12.09 -24.69
N GLY A 269 13.10 -11.00 -24.05
CA GLY A 269 12.71 -9.63 -24.39
C GLY A 269 11.91 -8.89 -23.31
N ASP A 270 11.48 -9.59 -22.25
CA ASP A 270 10.57 -9.09 -21.19
C ASP A 270 11.07 -7.89 -20.38
N PHE A 271 12.34 -7.50 -20.53
CA PHE A 271 12.91 -6.38 -19.78
C PHE A 271 13.62 -5.35 -20.67
N ASN A 272 13.38 -5.35 -21.99
CA ASN A 272 13.88 -4.28 -22.85
C ASN A 272 13.22 -2.92 -22.54
N GLU A 273 13.84 -1.81 -22.92
CA GLU A 273 13.32 -0.44 -22.66
C GLU A 273 11.91 -0.17 -23.21
N ALA A 274 11.41 -1.02 -24.10
CA ALA A 274 10.09 -0.96 -24.73
C ALA A 274 9.00 -1.80 -24.04
N VAL A 275 9.29 -2.43 -22.89
CA VAL A 275 8.31 -3.28 -22.22
C VAL A 275 7.24 -2.43 -21.56
N THR A 276 6.04 -2.48 -22.14
CA THR A 276 4.84 -1.80 -21.64
C THR A 276 3.91 -2.73 -20.87
N GLN A 277 4.15 -4.04 -20.93
CA GLN A 277 3.33 -5.10 -20.32
C GLN A 277 4.14 -5.88 -19.28
N LEU A 278 3.47 -6.38 -18.26
CA LEU A 278 4.05 -7.07 -17.13
C LEU A 278 3.12 -8.21 -16.74
N SER A 279 3.69 -9.41 -16.56
CA SER A 279 2.96 -10.56 -16.00
C SER A 279 3.74 -11.12 -14.82
N CYS A 280 3.09 -11.22 -13.66
CA CYS A 280 3.72 -11.74 -12.45
C CYS A 280 2.72 -12.24 -11.42
N ASP A 281 3.23 -13.03 -10.48
CA ASP A 281 2.52 -13.31 -9.24
C ASP A 281 3.06 -12.42 -8.13
N TYR A 282 2.17 -11.73 -7.42
CA TYR A 282 2.47 -10.88 -6.29
C TYR A 282 2.06 -11.59 -4.99
N LEU A 283 3.02 -11.91 -4.14
CA LEU A 283 2.79 -12.66 -2.92
C LEU A 283 2.99 -11.75 -1.71
N VAL A 284 1.93 -11.58 -0.92
CA VAL A 284 1.98 -10.85 0.36
C VAL A 284 2.09 -11.86 1.50
N PRO A 285 3.09 -11.76 2.39
CA PRO A 285 3.20 -12.65 3.55
C PRO A 285 2.10 -12.32 4.55
N VAL A 286 1.28 -13.32 4.89
CA VAL A 286 0.14 -13.14 5.83
C VAL A 286 0.22 -14.14 6.98
N LEU A 287 -0.46 -13.82 8.08
CA LEU A 287 -0.68 -14.76 9.16
C LEU A 287 -1.75 -15.79 8.78
N ASP A 288 -1.66 -16.99 9.36
CA ASP A 288 -2.79 -17.90 9.42
C ASP A 288 -3.97 -17.21 10.11
N GLN A 289 -5.18 -17.41 9.58
CA GLN A 289 -6.37 -16.72 10.07
C GLN A 289 -6.41 -16.72 11.61
N TYR A 290 -6.38 -15.53 12.18
CA TYR A 290 -6.40 -15.32 13.63
C TYR A 290 -7.68 -15.95 14.18
N SER A 291 -7.55 -17.04 14.95
CA SER A 291 -8.65 -17.55 15.76
C SER A 291 -8.89 -16.52 16.88
N PRO A 292 -10.07 -15.91 16.99
CA PRO A 292 -10.37 -14.97 18.07
C PRO A 292 -10.57 -15.76 19.37
N GLY A 293 -9.48 -16.18 19.99
CA GLY A 293 -9.47 -17.03 21.20
C GLY A 293 -8.52 -16.56 22.30
N ASP A 294 -7.35 -16.02 21.99
CA ASP A 294 -6.34 -15.67 23.01
C ASP A 294 -6.40 -14.20 23.43
N LYS A 295 -7.56 -13.80 23.96
CA LYS A 295 -7.66 -12.63 24.85
C LYS A 295 -7.79 -13.09 26.30
N ASP A 296 -6.83 -13.88 26.77
CA ASP A 296 -6.57 -14.06 28.20
C ASP A 296 -5.11 -14.54 28.35
N GLY A 297 -4.21 -13.61 28.70
CA GLY A 297 -2.80 -13.92 28.90
C GLY A 297 -1.93 -12.70 29.14
N CYS A 298 -1.89 -12.25 30.40
CA CYS A 298 -1.09 -11.18 31.02
C CYS A 298 -1.55 -9.73 30.85
#